data_AF-A0A9D9PC62-F1
#
_entry.id   AF-A0A9D9PC62-F1
#
_cell.length_a   1.000
_cell.length_b   1.000
_cell.length_c   1.000
_cell.angle_alpha   90.00
_cell.angle_beta   90.00
_cell.angle_gamma   90.00
#
_symmetry.space_group_name_H-M   'P 1'
#
loop_
_entity.id
_entity.type
_entity.pdbx_description
1 polymer ?
#
loop_
_entity_poly.entity_id
_entity_poly.type
_entity_poly.pdbx_seq_one_letter_code
_entity_poly.pdbx_strand_id
1 'polypeptide(L)'
;MHPIKSLFKRNLNDSNPKNMTYADPPNLDFADLEKNYQKRTYCFDLYQKKLEKDNPRLLNWIGSIDYSGYVREQCLNNLIANYQIGDENRILLRLEDWVPQIQKIAEQWILDNFDRLSIKQINLNYRLILYLSRKKRLQNSQGLQFINSCLLKKAEELTRKQFYALNSNFRRYLYLLGVPRIQKLRQWMLFDKDPFNRLLFLKLLSYDRLTQEERDILQFDRSALVKRRVLSFELENDIIPDLEKLITLIVDRSQSVRLIARYFLLEYYNINAYDLYKNRSDYAFYYIADYSKEEDIDYLLDGVFSQNNRIKYICLKAICHIDPNYLQLLDLKQIILENQRIRSLVVRYLPSILSIDELIDYKETLRQATPNGVLIYLNTILGKSYWHFVDQLLSLLIEDMSRDDIAFIRQRLFTQKQVYTSVSLILRTSISDRLNILKTQKDPRLKTIIQKIEFILKNAR
;
A
#
# COMPACT_ATOMS: atom_id res chain seq x y z
N MET A 1 -48.30 -3.20 -8.35
CA MET A 1 -48.45 -2.76 -6.94
C MET A 1 -47.06 -2.54 -6.36
N HIS A 2 -46.89 -1.43 -5.63
CA HIS A 2 -45.67 -0.81 -5.10
C HIS A 2 -44.76 -0.03 -6.07
N PRO A 3 -44.99 1.30 -6.17
CA PRO A 3 -44.09 2.27 -6.77
C PRO A 3 -43.19 2.93 -5.70
N ILE A 4 -41.87 2.91 -5.90
CA ILE A 4 -40.96 3.88 -5.26
C ILE A 4 -40.21 4.58 -6.40
N LYS A 5 -40.86 5.61 -6.96
CA LYS A 5 -40.28 6.59 -7.87
C LYS A 5 -40.75 7.98 -7.41
N SER A 6 -40.19 8.53 -6.34
CA SER A 6 -40.48 9.94 -5.97
C SER A 6 -39.48 10.62 -5.03
N LEU A 7 -38.22 10.20 -4.94
CA LEU A 7 -37.25 10.89 -4.05
C LEU A 7 -35.87 11.12 -4.70
N PHE A 8 -35.81 11.52 -5.97
CA PHE A 8 -34.62 12.19 -6.53
C PHE A 8 -35.02 13.11 -7.70
N LYS A 9 -35.87 14.11 -7.45
CA LYS A 9 -35.82 15.36 -8.22
C LYS A 9 -34.83 16.28 -7.52
N ARG A 10 -33.53 16.08 -7.77
CA ARG A 10 -32.54 17.13 -7.50
C ARG A 10 -32.80 18.23 -8.51
N ASN A 11 -33.05 19.44 -8.02
CA ASN A 11 -33.05 20.67 -8.80
C ASN A 11 -31.75 20.74 -9.61
N LEU A 12 -31.87 20.51 -10.93
CA LEU A 12 -30.79 20.71 -11.91
C LEU A 12 -30.89 22.10 -12.58
N ASN A 13 -31.56 23.06 -11.93
CA ASN A 13 -31.74 24.42 -12.46
C ASN A 13 -30.97 25.53 -11.73
N ASP A 14 -30.15 25.20 -10.72
CA ASP A 14 -29.28 26.21 -10.07
C ASP A 14 -27.82 25.98 -10.43
N SER A 15 -27.45 26.41 -11.62
CA SER A 15 -26.18 27.09 -11.95
C SER A 15 -26.02 27.12 -13.46
N ASN A 16 -26.55 28.17 -14.08
CA ASN A 16 -26.05 28.59 -15.38
C ASN A 16 -24.57 28.99 -15.17
N PRO A 17 -23.56 28.27 -15.69
CA PRO A 17 -22.14 28.50 -15.34
C PRO A 17 -21.59 29.82 -15.88
N LYS A 18 -22.41 30.64 -16.54
CA LYS A 18 -21.96 31.79 -17.32
C LYS A 18 -21.45 32.96 -16.49
N ASN A 19 -21.65 33.00 -15.17
CA ASN A 19 -21.27 34.15 -14.34
C ASN A 19 -20.56 33.79 -13.01
N MET A 20 -19.70 32.77 -12.99
CA MET A 20 -18.67 32.70 -11.94
C MET A 20 -17.46 33.50 -12.38
N THR A 21 -17.40 34.77 -11.98
CA THR A 21 -16.18 35.59 -12.12
C THR A 21 -15.15 35.08 -11.12
N TYR A 22 -14.31 34.12 -11.54
CA TYR A 22 -13.08 33.82 -10.82
C TYR A 22 -12.13 34.99 -11.00
N ALA A 23 -11.81 35.68 -9.90
CA ALA A 23 -10.90 36.82 -9.91
C ALA A 23 -9.51 36.43 -10.44
N ASP A 24 -9.10 35.17 -10.25
CA ASP A 24 -7.92 34.60 -10.90
C ASP A 24 -8.14 33.12 -11.26
N PRO A 25 -7.68 32.67 -12.46
CA PRO A 25 -7.73 31.27 -12.82
C PRO A 25 -6.70 30.46 -11.99
N PRO A 26 -6.94 29.17 -11.72
CA PRO A 26 -6.02 28.34 -10.94
C PRO A 26 -4.62 28.32 -11.58
N ASN A 27 -3.55 28.22 -10.79
CA ASN A 27 -2.22 28.11 -11.40
C ASN A 27 -2.07 26.72 -12.09
N LEU A 28 -1.92 26.71 -13.41
CA LEU A 28 -1.73 25.51 -14.23
C LEU A 28 -0.36 25.54 -14.87
N ASP A 29 0.38 24.45 -14.70
CA ASP A 29 1.67 24.21 -15.36
C ASP A 29 1.66 22.86 -16.09
N PHE A 30 2.74 22.54 -16.80
CA PHE A 30 2.89 21.26 -17.49
C PHE A 30 2.75 20.06 -16.53
N ALA A 31 3.33 20.14 -15.33
CA ALA A 31 3.39 19.03 -14.39
C ALA A 31 2.00 18.67 -13.80
N ASP A 32 1.17 19.67 -13.54
CA ASP A 32 -0.23 19.50 -13.16
C ASP A 32 -1.03 18.86 -14.30
N LEU A 33 -0.88 19.40 -15.51
CA LEU A 33 -1.62 18.92 -16.68
C LEU A 33 -1.25 17.47 -17.04
N GLU A 34 0.03 17.09 -16.97
CA GLU A 34 0.54 15.74 -17.25
C GLU A 34 -0.02 14.66 -16.32
N LYS A 35 -0.45 15.02 -15.11
CA LYS A 35 -0.96 14.07 -14.11
C LYS A 35 -2.49 14.02 -14.07
N ASN A 36 -3.17 15.08 -14.53
CA ASN A 36 -4.60 15.25 -14.37
C ASN A 36 -5.37 15.15 -15.70
N TYR A 37 -5.47 13.94 -16.28
CA TYR A 37 -6.10 13.70 -17.60
C TYR A 37 -7.58 14.10 -17.69
N GLN A 38 -8.29 14.09 -16.57
CA GLN A 38 -9.72 14.44 -16.48
C GLN A 38 -9.96 15.93 -16.24
N LYS A 39 -8.91 16.71 -15.96
CA LYS A 39 -9.05 18.14 -15.69
C LYS A 39 -9.63 18.85 -16.91
N ARG A 40 -10.48 19.83 -16.65
CA ARG A 40 -11.09 20.72 -17.64
C ARG A 40 -11.08 22.15 -17.13
N THR A 41 -11.15 23.11 -18.04
CA THR A 41 -11.15 24.55 -17.73
C THR A 41 -12.17 25.29 -18.61
N TYR A 42 -12.67 26.43 -18.14
CA TYR A 42 -13.45 27.42 -18.91
C TYR A 42 -12.73 28.77 -18.94
N CYS A 43 -11.48 28.82 -18.49
CA CYS A 43 -10.72 30.05 -18.27
C CYS A 43 -9.70 30.33 -19.39
N PHE A 44 -9.85 29.75 -20.59
CA PHE A 44 -8.87 29.92 -21.67
C PHE A 44 -8.56 31.40 -21.95
N ASP A 45 -9.59 32.24 -22.07
CA ASP A 45 -9.43 33.69 -22.33
C ASP A 45 -8.62 34.40 -21.24
N LEU A 46 -8.75 33.96 -19.99
CA LEU A 46 -7.97 34.51 -18.86
C LEU A 46 -6.50 34.11 -18.95
N TYR A 47 -6.21 32.87 -19.36
CA TYR A 47 -4.84 32.43 -19.61
C TYR A 47 -4.26 33.05 -20.87
N GLN A 48 -5.05 33.29 -21.91
CA GLN A 48 -4.59 33.90 -23.15
C GLN A 48 -3.97 35.27 -22.88
N LYS A 49 -4.65 36.11 -22.10
CA LYS A 49 -4.14 37.43 -21.67
C LYS A 49 -2.79 37.36 -20.95
N LYS A 50 -2.52 36.26 -20.22
CA LYS A 50 -1.29 36.08 -19.43
C LYS A 50 -0.18 35.36 -20.21
N LEU A 51 -0.51 34.37 -21.03
CA LEU A 51 0.45 33.40 -21.55
C LEU A 51 0.66 33.47 -23.06
N GLU A 52 -0.15 34.20 -23.82
CA GLU A 52 -0.06 34.23 -25.29
C GLU A 52 1.32 34.69 -25.78
N LYS A 53 1.91 35.68 -25.09
CA LYS A 53 3.27 36.16 -25.38
C LYS A 53 4.34 35.42 -24.57
N ASP A 54 4.07 35.12 -23.31
CA ASP A 54 5.06 34.62 -22.36
C ASP A 54 5.34 33.12 -22.53
N ASN A 55 4.29 32.31 -22.72
CA ASN A 55 4.41 30.86 -22.89
C ASN A 55 3.26 30.32 -23.76
N PRO A 56 3.31 30.56 -25.09
CA PRO A 56 2.26 30.14 -26.01
C PRO A 56 2.05 28.62 -26.02
N ARG A 57 3.11 27.85 -25.74
CA ARG A 57 3.01 26.39 -25.64
C ARG A 57 2.12 25.98 -24.46
N LEU A 58 2.37 26.54 -23.28
CA LEU A 58 1.54 26.26 -22.09
C LEU A 58 0.09 26.72 -22.30
N LEU A 59 -0.12 27.87 -22.95
CA LEU A 59 -1.46 28.33 -23.30
C LEU A 59 -2.22 27.28 -24.13
N ASN A 60 -1.61 26.75 -25.19
CA ASN A 60 -2.24 25.72 -26.02
C ASN A 60 -2.41 24.39 -25.27
N TRP A 61 -1.51 24.05 -24.34
CA TRP A 61 -1.70 22.90 -23.44
C TRP A 61 -2.94 23.07 -22.55
N ILE A 62 -3.16 24.27 -21.99
CA ILE A 62 -4.33 24.59 -21.19
C ILE A 62 -5.59 24.57 -22.07
N GLY A 63 -5.53 25.19 -23.24
CA GLY A 63 -6.65 25.21 -24.19
C GLY A 63 -7.04 23.82 -24.70
N SER A 64 -6.10 22.86 -24.77
CA SER A 64 -6.40 21.46 -25.12
C SER A 64 -7.31 20.74 -24.10
N ILE A 65 -7.54 21.32 -22.92
CA ILE A 65 -8.47 20.80 -21.91
C ILE A 65 -9.66 21.74 -21.65
N ASP A 66 -9.89 22.75 -22.49
CA ASP A 66 -11.04 23.65 -22.34
C ASP A 66 -12.38 22.89 -22.49
N TYR A 67 -13.48 23.39 -21.94
CA TYR A 67 -14.82 22.82 -22.17
C TYR A 67 -15.32 23.07 -23.60
N SER A 68 -14.91 24.16 -24.24
CA SER A 68 -15.21 24.48 -25.63
C SER A 68 -14.47 23.55 -26.59
N GLY A 69 -15.22 22.81 -27.41
CA GLY A 69 -14.64 21.97 -28.46
C GLY A 69 -13.83 22.79 -29.48
N TYR A 70 -14.30 23.99 -29.81
CA TYR A 70 -13.63 24.90 -30.75
C TYR A 70 -12.23 25.32 -30.24
N VAL A 71 -12.14 25.73 -28.97
CA VAL A 71 -10.86 26.11 -28.34
C VAL A 71 -9.91 24.92 -28.31
N ARG A 72 -10.41 23.73 -27.93
CA ARG A 72 -9.59 22.51 -27.90
C ARG A 72 -9.06 22.15 -29.28
N GLU A 73 -9.89 22.23 -30.32
CA GLU A 73 -9.50 21.95 -31.70
C GLU A 73 -8.41 22.92 -32.19
N GLN A 74 -8.63 24.23 -32.00
CA GLN A 74 -7.66 25.26 -32.37
C GLN A 74 -6.31 25.05 -31.66
N CYS A 75 -6.35 24.80 -30.35
CA CYS A 75 -5.14 24.57 -29.56
C CYS A 75 -4.43 23.27 -29.95
N LEU A 76 -5.18 22.20 -30.25
CA LEU A 76 -4.59 20.94 -30.74
C LEU A 76 -3.89 21.14 -32.09
N ASN A 77 -4.51 21.84 -33.03
CA ASN A 77 -3.90 22.16 -34.32
C ASN A 77 -2.64 23.01 -34.14
N ASN A 78 -2.64 23.99 -33.24
CA ASN A 78 -1.46 24.78 -32.91
C ASN A 78 -0.33 23.93 -32.33
N LEU A 79 -0.63 22.99 -31.43
CA LEU A 79 0.36 22.06 -30.87
C LEU A 79 0.94 21.13 -31.94
N ILE A 80 0.13 20.68 -32.89
CA ILE A 80 0.59 19.83 -33.99
C ILE A 80 1.46 20.61 -34.96
N ALA A 81 1.04 21.82 -35.34
CA ALA A 81 1.78 22.67 -36.28
C ALA A 81 3.14 23.14 -35.71
N ASN A 82 3.22 23.34 -34.39
CA ASN A 82 4.42 23.83 -33.70
C ASN A 82 4.99 22.76 -32.76
N TYR A 83 4.91 21.50 -33.17
CA TYR A 83 5.21 20.35 -32.33
C TYR A 83 6.56 20.44 -31.61
N GLN A 84 6.52 20.21 -30.29
CA GLN A 84 7.70 20.02 -29.46
C GLN A 84 7.61 18.70 -28.68
N ILE A 85 8.78 18.13 -28.36
CA ILE A 85 8.86 16.94 -27.49
C ILE A 85 8.13 17.23 -26.17
N GLY A 86 7.22 16.32 -25.79
CA GLY A 86 6.29 16.46 -24.68
C GLY A 86 4.84 16.66 -25.15
N ASP A 87 4.62 17.26 -26.32
CA ASP A 87 3.27 17.55 -26.83
C ASP A 87 2.50 16.29 -27.22
N GLU A 88 3.19 15.15 -27.38
CA GLU A 88 2.57 13.84 -27.55
C GLU A 88 1.55 13.58 -26.43
N ASN A 89 1.82 14.09 -25.22
CA ASN A 89 0.92 13.97 -24.09
C ASN A 89 -0.47 14.57 -24.36
N ARG A 90 -0.51 15.78 -24.92
CA ARG A 90 -1.79 16.46 -25.19
C ARG A 90 -2.47 15.87 -26.39
N ILE A 91 -1.70 15.52 -27.43
CA ILE A 91 -2.22 14.91 -28.66
C ILE A 91 -2.83 13.54 -28.35
N LEU A 92 -2.11 12.64 -27.67
CA LEU A 92 -2.61 11.31 -27.28
C LEU A 92 -3.87 11.39 -26.44
N LEU A 93 -3.96 12.36 -25.51
CA LEU A 93 -5.13 12.54 -24.66
C LEU A 93 -6.40 12.82 -25.48
N ARG A 94 -6.26 13.42 -26.67
CA ARG A 94 -7.37 13.76 -27.56
C ARG A 94 -7.95 12.58 -28.34
N LEU A 95 -7.31 11.40 -28.33
CA LEU A 95 -7.99 10.17 -28.70
C LEU A 95 -9.27 9.96 -27.88
N GLU A 96 -9.23 10.39 -26.61
CA GLU A 96 -10.36 10.35 -25.69
C GLU A 96 -11.23 11.62 -25.73
N ASP A 97 -11.20 12.46 -26.76
CA ASP A 97 -12.14 13.59 -26.79
C ASP A 97 -13.58 13.11 -26.99
N TRP A 98 -14.61 13.86 -26.62
CA TRP A 98 -15.99 13.50 -27.00
C TRP A 98 -16.40 14.11 -28.34
N VAL A 99 -15.63 15.08 -28.84
CA VAL A 99 -15.84 15.73 -30.13
C VAL A 99 -15.14 14.91 -31.23
N PRO A 100 -15.88 14.36 -32.21
CA PRO A 100 -15.29 13.50 -33.25
C PRO A 100 -14.20 14.16 -34.08
N GLN A 101 -14.33 15.45 -34.40
CA GLN A 101 -13.34 16.20 -35.18
C GLN A 101 -11.98 16.24 -34.46
N ILE A 102 -11.98 16.47 -33.15
CA ILE A 102 -10.76 16.52 -32.33
C ILE A 102 -10.13 15.12 -32.23
N GLN A 103 -10.94 14.07 -32.06
CA GLN A 103 -10.45 12.69 -32.11
C GLN A 103 -9.75 12.39 -33.43
N LYS A 104 -10.38 12.77 -34.56
CA LYS A 104 -9.84 12.52 -35.90
C LYS A 104 -8.49 13.22 -36.13
N ILE A 105 -8.34 14.46 -35.66
CA ILE A 105 -7.07 15.19 -35.72
C ILE A 105 -5.97 14.45 -34.94
N ALA A 106 -6.28 14.01 -33.72
CA ALA A 106 -5.34 13.27 -32.89
C ALA A 106 -4.97 11.91 -33.48
N GLU A 107 -5.96 11.18 -33.99
CA GLU A 107 -5.79 9.87 -34.62
C GLU A 107 -4.93 9.98 -35.88
N GLN A 108 -5.19 10.96 -36.75
CA GLN A 108 -4.37 11.20 -37.94
C GLN A 108 -2.92 11.48 -37.57
N TRP A 109 -2.68 12.36 -36.58
CA TRP A 109 -1.32 12.64 -36.13
C TRP A 109 -0.60 11.37 -35.62
N ILE A 110 -1.31 10.50 -34.89
CA ILE A 110 -0.77 9.24 -34.37
C ILE A 110 -0.37 8.31 -35.52
N LEU A 111 -1.23 8.15 -36.52
CA LEU A 111 -0.96 7.31 -37.69
C LEU A 111 0.27 7.80 -38.47
N ASP A 112 0.47 9.11 -38.54
CA ASP A 112 1.54 9.72 -39.34
C ASP A 112 2.89 9.82 -38.59
N ASN A 113 2.88 9.85 -37.25
CA ASN A 113 4.06 10.25 -36.46
C ASN A 113 4.44 9.31 -35.30
N PHE A 114 3.53 8.49 -34.78
CA PHE A 114 3.80 7.75 -33.53
C PHE A 114 4.93 6.73 -33.66
N ASP A 115 5.09 6.14 -34.84
CA ASP A 115 6.16 5.18 -35.17
C ASP A 115 7.56 5.82 -35.15
N ARG A 116 7.66 7.13 -35.41
CA ARG A 116 8.92 7.91 -35.39
C ARG A 116 9.37 8.27 -33.97
N LEU A 117 8.48 8.21 -32.98
CA LEU A 117 8.82 8.54 -31.60
C LEU A 117 9.85 7.57 -31.02
N SER A 118 10.85 8.11 -30.32
CA SER A 118 11.78 7.26 -29.58
C SER A 118 11.07 6.55 -28.43
N ILE A 119 11.56 5.37 -28.03
CA ILE A 119 11.01 4.66 -26.87
C ILE A 119 11.08 5.51 -25.58
N LYS A 120 12.06 6.42 -25.48
CA LYS A 120 12.21 7.34 -24.35
C LYS A 120 11.04 8.32 -24.30
N GLN A 121 10.67 8.94 -25.42
CA GLN A 121 9.52 9.84 -25.51
C GLN A 121 8.20 9.14 -25.18
N ILE A 122 8.03 7.93 -25.71
CA ILE A 122 6.87 7.08 -25.41
C ILE A 122 6.81 6.76 -23.91
N ASN A 123 7.94 6.38 -23.31
CA ASN A 123 8.02 6.05 -21.89
C ASN A 123 7.78 7.27 -20.99
N LEU A 124 8.05 8.51 -21.42
CA LEU A 124 7.64 9.71 -20.66
C LEU A 124 6.11 9.82 -20.59
N ASN A 125 5.41 9.34 -21.62
CA ASN A 125 3.95 9.36 -21.73
C ASN A 125 3.27 8.06 -21.27
N TYR A 126 4.00 7.14 -20.62
CA TYR A 126 3.49 5.80 -20.32
C TYR A 126 2.18 5.82 -19.52
N ARG A 127 2.03 6.74 -18.55
CA ARG A 127 0.82 6.84 -17.72
C ARG A 127 -0.42 7.14 -18.55
N LEU A 128 -0.28 8.00 -19.56
CA LEU A 128 -1.36 8.34 -20.47
C LEU A 128 -1.69 7.17 -21.39
N ILE A 129 -0.68 6.48 -21.93
CA ILE A 129 -0.90 5.28 -22.76
C ILE A 129 -1.65 4.20 -21.95
N LEU A 130 -1.24 3.96 -20.70
CA LEU A 130 -1.93 3.03 -19.79
C LEU A 130 -3.35 3.49 -19.44
N TYR A 131 -3.58 4.80 -19.37
CA TYR A 131 -4.90 5.36 -19.13
C TYR A 131 -5.81 5.14 -20.35
N LEU A 132 -5.33 5.46 -21.56
CA LEU A 132 -6.06 5.31 -22.82
C LEU A 132 -6.39 3.84 -23.13
N SER A 133 -5.46 2.92 -22.86
CA SER A 133 -5.66 1.48 -23.12
C SER A 133 -6.79 0.84 -22.30
N ARG A 134 -7.24 1.51 -21.23
CA ARG A 134 -8.36 1.07 -20.38
C ARG A 134 -9.70 1.66 -20.81
N LYS A 135 -9.72 2.54 -21.81
CA LYS A 135 -10.94 3.23 -22.24
C LYS A 135 -11.73 2.37 -23.21
N LYS A 136 -12.92 1.94 -22.79
CA LYS A 136 -13.82 1.09 -23.59
C LYS A 136 -14.03 1.62 -25.02
N ARG A 137 -14.27 2.91 -25.18
CA ARG A 137 -14.46 3.55 -26.50
C ARG A 137 -13.25 3.45 -27.44
N LEU A 138 -12.03 3.25 -26.91
CA LEU A 138 -10.81 3.18 -27.70
C LEU A 138 -10.39 1.75 -28.04
N GLN A 139 -10.99 0.73 -27.43
CA GLN A 139 -10.52 -0.66 -27.56
C GLN A 139 -10.44 -1.14 -29.01
N ASN A 140 -11.31 -0.63 -29.89
CA ASN A 140 -11.33 -0.96 -31.32
C ASN A 140 -10.96 0.25 -32.21
N SER A 141 -10.42 1.33 -31.64
CA SER A 141 -9.98 2.49 -32.43
C SER A 141 -8.70 2.16 -33.21
N GLN A 142 -8.61 2.69 -34.43
CA GLN A 142 -7.45 2.50 -35.29
C GLN A 142 -6.20 3.12 -34.64
N GLY A 143 -6.34 4.29 -34.00
CA GLY A 143 -5.26 4.95 -33.26
C GLY A 143 -4.67 4.08 -32.14
N LEU A 144 -5.49 3.46 -31.28
CA LEU A 144 -4.97 2.60 -30.21
C LEU A 144 -4.34 1.31 -30.77
N GLN A 145 -4.92 0.72 -31.81
CA GLN A 145 -4.34 -0.45 -32.48
C GLN A 145 -2.98 -0.13 -33.10
N PHE A 146 -2.83 1.04 -33.72
CA PHE A 146 -1.58 1.51 -34.29
C PHE A 146 -0.52 1.81 -33.22
N ILE A 147 -0.92 2.42 -32.09
CA ILE A 147 -0.03 2.57 -30.93
C ILE A 147 0.48 1.20 -30.49
N ASN A 148 -0.41 0.22 -30.33
CA ASN A 148 -0.02 -1.12 -29.87
C ASN A 148 0.92 -1.82 -30.85
N SER A 149 0.69 -1.74 -32.16
CA SER A 149 1.58 -2.33 -33.15
C SER A 149 2.96 -1.66 -33.15
N CYS A 150 3.02 -0.33 -33.05
CA CYS A 150 4.27 0.41 -32.94
C CYS A 150 5.04 0.05 -31.67
N LEU A 151 4.35 -0.09 -30.54
CA LEU A 151 4.96 -0.50 -29.27
C LEU A 151 5.55 -1.91 -29.35
N LEU A 152 4.87 -2.84 -30.01
CA LEU A 152 5.37 -4.21 -30.21
C LEU A 152 6.62 -4.22 -31.09
N LYS A 153 6.59 -3.54 -32.24
CA LYS A 153 7.75 -3.40 -33.13
C LYS A 153 8.96 -2.83 -32.40
N LYS A 154 8.76 -1.73 -31.65
CA LYS A 154 9.84 -1.15 -30.84
C LYS A 154 10.32 -2.11 -29.76
N ALA A 155 9.42 -2.83 -29.08
CA ALA A 155 9.81 -3.82 -28.09
C ALA A 155 10.68 -4.94 -28.69
N GLU A 156 10.43 -5.34 -29.94
CA GLU A 156 11.25 -6.28 -30.72
C GLU A 156 12.65 -5.76 -31.08
N GLU A 157 12.84 -4.45 -31.12
CA GLU A 157 14.15 -3.82 -31.41
C GLU A 157 14.95 -3.51 -30.13
N LEU A 158 14.30 -3.42 -28.96
CA LEU A 158 14.99 -3.10 -27.71
C LEU A 158 16.00 -4.18 -27.30
N THR A 159 17.07 -3.72 -26.64
CA THR A 159 17.92 -4.58 -25.81
C THR A 159 17.31 -4.80 -24.43
N ARG A 160 17.73 -5.86 -23.73
CA ARG A 160 17.31 -6.15 -22.34
C ARG A 160 17.55 -4.97 -21.39
N LYS A 161 18.70 -4.27 -21.55
CA LYS A 161 19.05 -3.09 -20.73
C LYS A 161 18.09 -1.94 -20.97
N GLN A 162 17.77 -1.63 -22.23
CA GLN A 162 16.83 -0.55 -22.56
C GLN A 162 15.41 -0.90 -22.10
N PHE A 163 14.98 -2.15 -22.25
CA PHE A 163 13.66 -2.58 -21.80
C PHE A 163 13.49 -2.43 -20.29
N TYR A 164 14.47 -2.83 -19.47
CA TYR A 164 14.38 -2.66 -18.02
C TYR A 164 14.56 -1.23 -17.52
N ALA A 165 15.02 -0.30 -18.36
CA ALA A 165 15.01 1.12 -18.04
C ALA A 165 13.59 1.74 -18.10
N LEU A 166 12.63 1.07 -18.73
CA LEU A 166 11.23 1.50 -18.79
C LEU A 166 10.53 1.38 -17.42
N ASN A 167 9.44 2.11 -17.22
CA ASN A 167 8.63 1.98 -15.98
C ASN A 167 8.06 0.56 -15.83
N SER A 168 7.98 0.01 -14.60
CA SER A 168 7.50 -1.38 -14.39
C SER A 168 6.07 -1.60 -14.86
N ASN A 169 5.17 -0.63 -14.68
CA ASN A 169 3.79 -0.71 -15.17
C ASN A 169 3.73 -0.62 -16.70
N PHE A 170 4.66 0.10 -17.33
CA PHE A 170 4.74 0.15 -18.78
C PHE A 170 5.27 -1.15 -19.37
N ARG A 171 6.32 -1.74 -18.76
CA ARG A 171 6.79 -3.10 -19.11
C ARG A 171 5.67 -4.13 -18.98
N ARG A 172 4.86 -4.05 -17.92
CA ARG A 172 3.68 -4.91 -17.73
C ARG A 172 2.73 -4.85 -18.93
N TYR A 173 2.48 -3.64 -19.43
CA TYR A 173 1.64 -3.45 -20.59
C TYR A 173 2.25 -4.01 -21.87
N LEU A 174 3.55 -3.81 -22.09
CA LEU A 174 4.27 -4.44 -23.21
C LEU A 174 4.24 -5.96 -23.11
N TYR A 175 4.33 -6.54 -21.92
CA TYR A 175 4.18 -7.99 -21.71
C TYR A 175 2.77 -8.48 -22.08
N LEU A 176 1.72 -7.78 -21.63
CA LEU A 176 0.34 -8.10 -21.99
C LEU A 176 0.13 -8.11 -23.51
N LEU A 177 0.73 -7.16 -24.22
CA LEU A 177 0.62 -7.07 -25.67
C LEU A 177 1.46 -8.13 -26.39
N GLY A 178 2.67 -8.38 -25.91
CA GLY A 178 3.73 -9.00 -26.71
C GLY A 178 4.15 -10.40 -26.31
N VAL A 179 3.97 -10.84 -25.06
CA VAL A 179 4.42 -12.17 -24.62
C VAL A 179 3.81 -13.33 -25.43
N PRO A 180 2.53 -13.28 -25.86
CA PRO A 180 1.99 -14.32 -26.73
C PRO A 180 2.67 -14.43 -28.11
N ARG A 181 3.45 -13.43 -28.53
CA ARG A 181 4.01 -13.30 -29.89
C ARG A 181 5.54 -13.19 -29.92
N ILE A 182 6.16 -12.65 -28.87
CA ILE A 182 7.56 -12.25 -28.84
C ILE A 182 8.32 -13.06 -27.78
N GLN A 183 9.08 -14.06 -28.22
CA GLN A 183 9.78 -14.99 -27.33
C GLN A 183 10.78 -14.31 -26.38
N LYS A 184 11.49 -13.27 -26.84
CA LYS A 184 12.44 -12.56 -25.96
C LYS A 184 11.74 -11.83 -24.79
N LEU A 185 10.52 -11.34 -24.99
CA LEU A 185 9.76 -10.69 -23.91
C LEU A 185 9.35 -11.72 -22.86
N ARG A 186 9.01 -12.94 -23.29
CA ARG A 186 8.75 -14.07 -22.40
C ARG A 186 9.95 -14.36 -21.49
N GLN A 187 11.15 -14.50 -22.07
CA GLN A 187 12.38 -14.69 -21.30
C GLN A 187 12.67 -13.53 -20.36
N TRP A 188 12.50 -12.29 -20.80
CA TRP A 188 12.73 -11.13 -19.91
C TRP A 188 11.72 -11.09 -18.77
N MET A 189 10.46 -11.41 -19.02
CA MET A 189 9.41 -11.36 -18.00
C MET A 189 9.76 -12.17 -16.76
N LEU A 190 10.32 -13.38 -16.92
CA LEU A 190 10.75 -14.27 -15.83
C LEU A 190 11.81 -13.64 -14.91
N PHE A 191 12.59 -12.69 -15.41
CA PHE A 191 13.65 -12.02 -14.64
C PHE A 191 13.34 -10.55 -14.34
N ASP A 192 12.12 -10.07 -14.62
CA ASP A 192 11.73 -8.69 -14.31
C ASP A 192 11.84 -8.47 -12.80
N LYS A 193 12.36 -7.32 -12.37
CA LYS A 193 12.52 -7.01 -10.95
C LYS A 193 11.19 -7.01 -10.19
N ASP A 194 10.11 -6.57 -10.83
CA ASP A 194 8.77 -6.46 -10.25
C ASP A 194 8.08 -7.84 -10.24
N PRO A 195 7.74 -8.40 -9.05
CA PRO A 195 7.10 -9.70 -8.96
C PRO A 195 5.73 -9.75 -9.64
N PHE A 196 5.00 -8.63 -9.73
CA PHE A 196 3.71 -8.61 -10.41
C PHE A 196 3.85 -8.79 -11.92
N ASN A 197 4.98 -8.38 -12.50
CA ASN A 197 5.28 -8.66 -13.90
C ASN A 197 5.56 -10.14 -14.10
N ARG A 198 6.30 -10.79 -13.21
CA ARG A 198 6.51 -12.26 -13.25
C ARG A 198 5.22 -13.04 -13.07
N LEU A 199 4.35 -12.62 -12.15
CA LEU A 199 3.05 -13.27 -11.94
C LEU A 199 2.11 -13.22 -13.13
N LEU A 200 2.24 -12.19 -13.97
CA LEU A 200 1.42 -12.07 -15.16
C LEU A 200 1.69 -13.23 -16.16
N PHE A 201 2.81 -13.95 -16.01
CA PHE A 201 3.16 -15.10 -16.83
C PHE A 201 2.11 -16.21 -16.72
N LEU A 202 1.66 -16.47 -15.48
CA LEU A 202 0.61 -17.42 -15.15
C LEU A 202 -0.78 -17.02 -15.67
N LYS A 203 -0.98 -15.73 -16.00
CA LYS A 203 -2.23 -15.22 -16.57
C LYS A 203 -2.22 -15.28 -18.10
N LEU A 204 -1.06 -15.02 -18.72
CA LEU A 204 -0.94 -14.93 -20.17
C LEU A 204 -0.76 -16.28 -20.85
N LEU A 205 -0.26 -17.26 -20.11
CA LEU A 205 0.03 -18.59 -20.61
C LEU A 205 -0.67 -19.60 -19.71
N SER A 206 -1.37 -20.55 -20.32
CA SER A 206 -1.87 -21.72 -19.61
C SER A 206 -0.68 -22.58 -19.16
N TYR A 207 -0.87 -23.37 -18.09
CA TYR A 207 0.23 -24.12 -17.46
C TYR A 207 0.96 -25.06 -18.41
N ASP A 208 0.20 -25.75 -19.26
CA ASP A 208 0.65 -26.66 -20.32
C ASP A 208 1.58 -25.98 -21.32
N ARG A 209 1.46 -24.66 -21.49
CA ARG A 209 2.32 -23.88 -22.38
C ARG A 209 3.63 -23.43 -21.73
N LEU A 210 3.80 -23.61 -20.42
CA LEU A 210 5.03 -23.28 -19.71
C LEU A 210 6.05 -24.39 -19.90
N THR A 211 7.30 -24.04 -20.26
CA THR A 211 8.38 -25.04 -20.28
C THR A 211 8.76 -25.44 -18.86
N GLN A 212 9.44 -26.59 -18.70
CA GLN A 212 9.89 -27.05 -17.39
C GLN A 212 10.82 -26.04 -16.72
N GLU A 213 11.77 -25.47 -17.48
CA GLU A 213 12.68 -24.43 -17.00
C GLU A 213 11.94 -23.20 -16.46
N GLU A 214 10.89 -22.76 -17.15
CA GLU A 214 10.11 -21.59 -16.73
C GLU A 214 9.30 -21.87 -15.46
N ARG A 215 8.74 -23.07 -15.34
CA ARG A 215 8.06 -23.52 -14.12
C ARG A 215 9.03 -23.52 -12.95
N ASP A 216 10.22 -24.07 -13.13
CA ASP A 216 11.24 -24.13 -12.08
C ASP A 216 11.70 -22.73 -11.65
N ILE A 217 11.92 -21.81 -12.61
CA ILE A 217 12.27 -20.41 -12.30
C ILE A 217 11.18 -19.73 -11.44
N LEU A 218 9.90 -19.94 -11.79
CA LEU A 218 8.78 -19.33 -11.06
C LEU A 218 8.57 -19.98 -9.68
N GLN A 219 8.74 -21.30 -9.59
CA GLN A 219 8.56 -22.06 -8.35
C GLN A 219 9.66 -21.76 -7.32
N PHE A 220 10.88 -21.48 -7.77
CA PHE A 220 12.01 -21.08 -6.92
C PHE A 220 12.28 -19.57 -6.96
N ASP A 221 11.29 -18.77 -7.34
CA ASP A 221 11.42 -17.32 -7.42
C ASP A 221 11.86 -16.69 -6.09
N ARG A 222 12.72 -15.67 -6.17
CA ARG A 222 13.17 -14.90 -5.01
C ARG A 222 12.04 -14.24 -4.21
N SER A 223 10.90 -13.98 -4.84
CA SER A 223 9.70 -13.42 -4.23
C SER A 223 8.80 -14.53 -3.74
N ALA A 224 8.58 -14.58 -2.42
CA ALA A 224 7.59 -15.48 -1.82
C ALA A 224 6.18 -15.32 -2.39
N LEU A 225 5.83 -14.11 -2.86
CA LEU A 225 4.54 -13.85 -3.49
C LEU A 225 4.39 -14.63 -4.81
N VAL A 226 5.48 -14.72 -5.60
CA VAL A 226 5.48 -15.47 -6.86
C VAL A 226 5.34 -16.95 -6.57
N LYS A 227 6.24 -17.51 -5.75
CA LYS A 227 6.22 -18.92 -5.36
C LYS A 227 4.87 -19.37 -4.82
N ARG A 228 4.30 -18.60 -3.89
CA ARG A 228 2.98 -18.88 -3.32
C ARG A 228 1.92 -18.94 -4.41
N ARG A 229 1.90 -17.98 -5.34
CA ARG A 229 0.87 -17.95 -6.39
C ARG A 229 1.06 -19.07 -7.42
N VAL A 230 2.29 -19.48 -7.71
CA VAL A 230 2.58 -20.66 -8.55
C VAL A 230 1.99 -21.90 -7.89
N LEU A 231 2.33 -22.16 -6.62
CA LEU A 231 1.77 -23.29 -5.88
C LEU A 231 0.24 -23.25 -5.78
N SER A 232 -0.35 -22.08 -5.52
CA SER A 232 -1.82 -21.93 -5.53
C SER A 232 -2.41 -22.20 -6.91
N PHE A 233 -1.74 -21.78 -7.97
CA PHE A 233 -2.19 -21.99 -9.33
C PHE A 233 -2.10 -23.48 -9.71
N GLU A 234 -1.03 -24.17 -9.33
CA GLU A 234 -0.90 -25.63 -9.48
C GLU A 234 -2.05 -26.34 -8.76
N LEU A 235 -2.36 -25.93 -7.53
CA LEU A 235 -3.48 -26.47 -6.76
C LEU A 235 -4.84 -26.21 -7.42
N GLU A 236 -5.06 -24.99 -7.94
CA GLU A 236 -6.29 -24.59 -8.65
C GLU A 236 -6.51 -25.39 -9.95
N ASN A 237 -5.48 -26.06 -10.47
CA ASN A 237 -5.52 -26.81 -11.74
C ASN A 237 -5.16 -28.30 -11.55
N ASP A 238 -5.24 -28.82 -10.32
CA ASP A 238 -4.96 -30.23 -9.98
C ASP A 238 -3.58 -30.72 -10.44
N ILE A 239 -2.58 -29.83 -10.48
CA ILE A 239 -1.20 -30.15 -10.80
C ILE A 239 -0.47 -30.47 -9.50
N ILE A 240 0.11 -31.67 -9.42
CA ILE A 240 0.88 -32.13 -8.26
C ILE A 240 2.36 -31.82 -8.50
N PRO A 241 3.00 -30.94 -7.71
CA PRO A 241 4.42 -30.65 -7.85
C PRO A 241 5.29 -31.82 -7.37
N ASP A 242 6.46 -32.01 -7.98
CA ASP A 242 7.39 -33.09 -7.63
C ASP A 242 7.77 -33.07 -6.14
N LEU A 243 7.89 -34.26 -5.55
CA LEU A 243 8.20 -34.45 -4.14
C LEU A 243 9.47 -33.68 -3.71
N GLU A 244 10.58 -33.81 -4.44
CA GLU A 244 11.85 -33.14 -4.12
C GLU A 244 11.70 -31.60 -4.07
N LYS A 245 10.86 -31.04 -4.94
CA LYS A 245 10.58 -29.60 -4.98
C LYS A 245 9.77 -29.18 -3.76
N LEU A 246 8.75 -29.96 -3.41
CA LEU A 246 7.96 -29.71 -2.19
C LEU A 246 8.83 -29.80 -0.93
N ILE A 247 9.73 -30.78 -0.83
CA ILE A 247 10.70 -30.91 0.27
C ILE A 247 11.62 -29.67 0.35
N THR A 248 11.97 -29.08 -0.78
CA THR A 248 12.72 -27.81 -0.80
C THR A 248 11.87 -26.62 -0.35
N LEU A 249 10.59 -26.59 -0.72
CA LEU A 249 9.68 -25.48 -0.42
C LEU A 249 9.15 -25.49 1.02
N ILE A 250 9.11 -26.64 1.70
CA ILE A 250 8.78 -26.68 3.13
C ILE A 250 9.85 -26.02 4.00
N VAL A 251 11.07 -25.78 3.52
CA VAL A 251 12.06 -24.99 4.28
C VAL A 251 12.11 -23.52 3.86
N ASP A 252 11.17 -23.08 3.02
CA ASP A 252 11.13 -21.72 2.47
C ASP A 252 11.06 -20.65 3.57
N ARG A 253 11.58 -19.45 3.26
CA ARG A 253 11.56 -18.34 4.19
C ARG A 253 10.16 -17.83 4.52
N SER A 254 9.20 -18.02 3.63
CA SER A 254 7.83 -17.58 3.81
C SER A 254 6.95 -18.67 4.39
N GLN A 255 6.30 -18.38 5.53
CA GLN A 255 5.29 -19.26 6.12
C GLN A 255 4.19 -19.62 5.12
N SER A 256 3.77 -18.68 4.27
CA SER A 256 2.71 -18.93 3.29
C SER A 256 3.12 -19.90 2.17
N VAL A 257 4.41 -19.97 1.83
CA VAL A 257 4.92 -20.92 0.83
C VAL A 257 5.00 -22.30 1.47
N ARG A 258 5.59 -22.38 2.69
CA ARG A 258 5.62 -23.61 3.48
C ARG A 258 4.22 -24.19 3.66
N LEU A 259 3.24 -23.37 4.03
CA LEU A 259 1.87 -23.82 4.27
C LEU A 259 1.27 -24.57 3.07
N ILE A 260 1.44 -24.04 1.85
CA ILE A 260 0.90 -24.70 0.65
C ILE A 260 1.72 -25.95 0.31
N ALA A 261 3.06 -25.89 0.41
CA ALA A 261 3.90 -27.07 0.18
C ALA A 261 3.57 -28.21 1.15
N ARG A 262 3.30 -27.88 2.43
CA ARG A 262 2.85 -28.83 3.46
C ARG A 262 1.51 -29.47 3.12
N TYR A 263 0.56 -28.70 2.59
CA TYR A 263 -0.72 -29.22 2.11
C TYR A 263 -0.48 -30.28 1.03
N PHE A 264 0.32 -29.97 0.00
CA PHE A 264 0.62 -30.93 -1.07
C PHE A 264 1.29 -32.22 -0.56
N LEU A 265 2.27 -32.10 0.34
CA LEU A 265 2.95 -33.26 0.93
C LEU A 265 1.98 -34.17 1.70
N LEU A 266 1.08 -33.58 2.48
CA LEU A 266 0.12 -34.36 3.25
C LEU A 266 -0.91 -35.02 2.33
N GLU A 267 -1.52 -34.24 1.43
CA GLU A 267 -2.63 -34.69 0.59
C GLU A 267 -2.22 -35.74 -0.45
N TYR A 268 -1.07 -35.54 -1.12
CA TYR A 268 -0.70 -36.37 -2.27
C TYR A 268 0.43 -37.37 -2.00
N TYR A 269 1.22 -37.14 -0.94
CA TYR A 269 2.36 -38.00 -0.60
C TYR A 269 2.24 -38.67 0.77
N ASN A 270 1.20 -38.35 1.55
CA ASN A 270 1.04 -38.82 2.93
C ASN A 270 2.27 -38.52 3.81
N ILE A 271 2.92 -37.37 3.57
CA ILE A 271 4.11 -36.93 4.31
C ILE A 271 3.72 -35.77 5.23
N ASN A 272 3.87 -35.99 6.53
CA ASN A 272 3.68 -34.95 7.52
C ASN A 272 4.95 -34.10 7.68
N ALA A 273 4.87 -32.86 7.23
CA ALA A 273 6.00 -31.92 7.34
C ALA A 273 6.42 -31.58 8.78
N TYR A 274 5.55 -31.83 9.78
CA TYR A 274 5.90 -31.63 11.19
C TYR A 274 7.04 -32.57 11.58
N ASP A 275 6.90 -33.84 11.21
CA ASP A 275 7.87 -34.89 11.49
C ASP A 275 9.18 -34.60 10.73
N LEU A 276 9.07 -34.08 9.49
CA LEU A 276 10.23 -33.61 8.74
C LEU A 276 10.98 -32.49 9.45
N TYR A 277 10.30 -31.52 10.07
CA TYR A 277 10.95 -30.46 10.83
C TYR A 277 11.58 -30.98 12.13
N LYS A 278 10.88 -31.85 12.87
CA LYS A 278 11.39 -32.44 14.12
C LYS A 278 12.68 -33.24 13.94
N ASN A 279 12.88 -33.83 12.76
CA ASN A 279 14.08 -34.59 12.43
C ASN A 279 15.25 -33.72 11.91
N ARG A 280 15.12 -32.38 11.86
CA ARG A 280 16.21 -31.50 11.42
C ARG A 280 17.11 -31.07 12.57
N SER A 281 18.39 -30.90 12.26
CA SER A 281 19.40 -30.34 13.16
C SER A 281 19.76 -28.88 12.86
N ASP A 282 19.20 -28.30 11.80
CA ASP A 282 19.44 -26.91 11.40
C ASP A 282 18.31 -25.97 11.88
N TYR A 283 18.41 -24.68 11.51
CA TYR A 283 17.42 -23.68 11.91
C TYR A 283 15.99 -23.97 11.45
N ALA A 284 15.80 -24.83 10.44
CA ALA A 284 14.48 -25.18 9.94
C ALA A 284 13.73 -26.13 10.88
N PHE A 285 14.40 -26.71 11.89
CA PHE A 285 13.76 -27.35 13.03
C PHE A 285 12.64 -26.47 13.63
N TYR A 286 12.94 -25.19 13.85
CA TYR A 286 11.98 -24.24 14.45
C TYR A 286 10.78 -23.89 13.57
N TYR A 287 10.66 -24.43 12.36
CA TYR A 287 9.41 -24.33 11.59
C TYR A 287 8.29 -25.19 12.17
N ILE A 288 8.55 -26.02 13.19
CA ILE A 288 7.51 -26.56 14.10
C ILE A 288 6.62 -25.44 14.67
N ALA A 289 7.14 -24.21 14.81
CA ALA A 289 6.39 -23.03 15.22
C ALA A 289 5.16 -22.73 14.34
N ASP A 290 5.16 -23.17 13.07
CA ASP A 290 4.01 -23.01 12.18
C ASP A 290 2.78 -23.83 12.62
N TYR A 291 2.96 -24.81 13.50
CA TYR A 291 1.89 -25.64 14.04
C TYR A 291 1.39 -25.13 15.39
N SER A 292 2.23 -24.41 16.15
CA SER A 292 1.86 -23.83 17.45
C SER A 292 1.24 -24.88 18.39
N LYS A 293 1.88 -26.04 18.53
CA LYS A 293 1.45 -27.08 19.46
C LYS A 293 2.00 -26.81 20.85
N GLU A 294 1.22 -27.08 21.88
CA GLU A 294 1.63 -26.89 23.27
C GLU A 294 2.78 -27.84 23.68
N GLU A 295 2.81 -29.06 23.15
CA GLU A 295 3.90 -30.04 23.37
C GLU A 295 5.29 -29.54 22.90
N ASP A 296 5.33 -28.48 22.09
CA ASP A 296 6.58 -27.89 21.57
C ASP A 296 7.10 -26.73 22.40
N ILE A 297 6.43 -26.36 23.49
CA ILE A 297 6.67 -25.07 24.17
C ILE A 297 8.13 -24.89 24.60
N ASP A 298 8.77 -25.92 25.13
CA ASP A 298 10.18 -25.88 25.56
C ASP A 298 11.11 -25.55 24.39
N TYR A 299 10.93 -26.22 23.24
CA TYR A 299 11.68 -25.92 22.03
C TYR A 299 11.41 -24.50 21.54
N LEU A 300 10.16 -24.02 21.62
CA LEU A 300 9.83 -22.67 21.18
C LEU A 300 10.49 -21.61 22.09
N LEU A 301 10.51 -21.83 23.40
CA LEU A 301 11.20 -20.97 24.36
C LEU A 301 12.70 -20.90 24.06
N ASP A 302 13.35 -22.04 23.82
CA ASP A 302 14.76 -22.10 23.39
C ASP A 302 14.99 -21.30 22.09
N GLY A 303 14.07 -21.42 21.14
CA GLY A 303 14.12 -20.71 19.86
C GLY A 303 14.07 -19.18 19.99
N VAL A 304 13.50 -18.64 21.08
CA VAL A 304 13.51 -17.19 21.37
C VAL A 304 14.93 -16.67 21.62
N PHE A 305 15.83 -17.51 22.13
CA PHE A 305 17.23 -17.16 22.37
C PHE A 305 18.13 -17.34 21.14
N SER A 306 17.59 -17.80 20.01
CA SER A 306 18.35 -17.98 18.78
C SER A 306 18.96 -16.67 18.28
N GLN A 307 20.21 -16.69 17.80
CA GLN A 307 20.83 -15.52 17.16
C GLN A 307 20.12 -15.09 15.86
N ASN A 308 19.26 -15.95 15.30
CA ASN A 308 18.50 -15.64 14.11
C ASN A 308 17.18 -14.95 14.48
N ASN A 309 17.10 -13.63 14.25
CA ASN A 309 15.90 -12.81 14.49
C ASN A 309 14.61 -13.37 13.88
N ARG A 310 14.70 -14.11 12.78
CA ARG A 310 13.53 -14.75 12.17
C ARG A 310 13.05 -15.93 13.01
N ILE A 311 13.97 -16.74 13.53
CA ILE A 311 13.64 -17.85 14.43
C ILE A 311 13.02 -17.30 15.71
N LYS A 312 13.67 -16.30 16.34
CA LYS A 312 13.09 -15.60 17.49
C LYS A 312 11.65 -15.17 17.23
N TYR A 313 11.42 -14.50 16.11
CA TYR A 313 10.09 -13.98 15.76
C TYR A 313 9.05 -15.08 15.54
N ILE A 314 9.37 -16.16 14.82
CA ILE A 314 8.39 -17.24 14.58
C ILE A 314 8.08 -18.01 15.86
N CYS A 315 9.07 -18.24 16.72
CA CYS A 315 8.90 -18.89 18.01
C CYS A 315 8.06 -18.03 18.96
N LEU A 316 8.39 -16.74 19.12
CA LEU A 316 7.57 -15.80 19.91
C LEU A 316 6.13 -15.74 19.40
N LYS A 317 5.93 -15.71 18.07
CA LYS A 317 4.58 -15.70 17.50
C LYS A 317 3.82 -16.98 17.83
N ALA A 318 4.48 -18.14 17.77
CA ALA A 318 3.87 -19.42 18.11
C ALA A 318 3.53 -19.50 19.61
N ILE A 319 4.43 -19.05 20.49
CA ILE A 319 4.17 -18.94 21.94
C ILE A 319 2.93 -18.10 22.19
N CYS A 320 2.83 -16.91 21.58
CA CYS A 320 1.66 -16.04 21.70
C CYS A 320 0.36 -16.66 21.16
N HIS A 321 0.45 -17.60 20.22
CA HIS A 321 -0.72 -18.32 19.70
C HIS A 321 -1.14 -19.49 20.59
N ILE A 322 -0.18 -20.17 21.24
CA ILE A 322 -0.44 -21.26 22.20
C ILE A 322 -1.07 -20.68 23.47
N ASP A 323 -0.28 -19.91 24.23
CA ASP A 323 -0.72 -19.14 25.38
C ASP A 323 0.26 -17.98 25.60
N PRO A 324 -0.20 -16.71 25.49
CA PRO A 324 0.61 -15.55 25.81
C PRO A 324 1.26 -15.58 27.20
N ASN A 325 0.71 -16.29 28.20
CA ASN A 325 1.28 -16.34 29.55
C ASN A 325 2.70 -16.90 29.59
N TYR A 326 3.06 -17.79 28.65
CA TYR A 326 4.44 -18.29 28.51
C TYR A 326 5.46 -17.19 28.23
N LEU A 327 5.03 -16.00 27.75
CA LEU A 327 5.92 -14.85 27.62
C LEU A 327 6.49 -14.39 28.97
N GLN A 328 5.81 -14.66 30.09
CA GLN A 328 6.31 -14.31 31.43
C GLN A 328 7.56 -15.11 31.83
N LEU A 329 7.85 -16.22 31.14
CA LEU A 329 9.08 -17.01 31.35
C LEU A 329 10.31 -16.37 30.71
N LEU A 330 10.14 -15.29 29.97
CA LEU A 330 11.19 -14.63 29.20
C LEU A 330 11.55 -13.26 29.78
N ASP A 331 12.77 -12.79 29.52
CA ASP A 331 13.13 -11.38 29.77
C ASP A 331 12.49 -10.47 28.72
N LEU A 332 11.22 -10.12 28.95
CA LEU A 332 10.47 -9.27 28.03
C LEU A 332 11.06 -7.85 27.94
N LYS A 333 11.73 -7.34 28.97
CA LYS A 333 12.36 -6.01 28.92
C LYS A 333 13.49 -6.00 27.90
N GLN A 334 14.36 -7.02 27.93
CA GLN A 334 15.41 -7.18 26.92
C GLN A 334 14.81 -7.36 25.50
N ILE A 335 13.84 -8.26 25.35
CA ILE A 335 13.23 -8.59 24.05
C ILE A 335 12.58 -7.36 23.38
N ILE A 336 11.92 -6.50 24.16
CA ILE A 336 11.30 -5.27 23.68
C ILE A 336 12.34 -4.32 23.07
N LEU A 337 13.56 -4.28 23.60
CA LEU A 337 14.61 -3.38 23.14
C LEU A 337 15.26 -3.83 21.82
N GLU A 338 15.24 -5.13 21.50
CA GLU A 338 16.00 -5.69 20.37
C GLU A 338 15.51 -5.25 18.96
N ASN A 339 14.25 -5.52 18.62
CA ASN A 339 13.75 -5.40 17.25
C ASN A 339 12.32 -4.87 17.16
N GLN A 340 12.06 -3.90 16.28
CA GLN A 340 10.74 -3.27 16.11
C GLN A 340 9.60 -4.27 15.84
N ARG A 341 9.86 -5.33 15.06
CA ARG A 341 8.86 -6.32 14.70
C ARG A 341 8.52 -7.22 15.89
N ILE A 342 9.53 -7.66 16.63
CA ILE A 342 9.39 -8.45 17.85
C ILE A 342 8.68 -7.63 18.94
N ARG A 343 9.10 -6.38 19.13
CA ARG A 343 8.47 -5.42 20.05
C ARG A 343 6.98 -5.25 19.77
N SER A 344 6.61 -4.97 18.52
CA SER A 344 5.21 -4.81 18.13
C SER A 344 4.37 -6.05 18.44
N LEU A 345 4.97 -7.24 18.36
CA LEU A 345 4.32 -8.50 18.73
C LEU A 345 4.13 -8.59 20.25
N VAL A 346 5.21 -8.50 21.03
CA VAL A 346 5.20 -8.69 22.49
C VAL A 346 4.32 -7.66 23.20
N VAL A 347 4.47 -6.38 22.84
CA VAL A 347 3.73 -5.28 23.47
C VAL A 347 2.22 -5.46 23.39
N ARG A 348 1.72 -6.08 22.31
CA ARG A 348 0.29 -6.35 22.13
C ARG A 348 -0.27 -7.25 23.24
N TYR A 349 0.54 -8.12 23.81
CA TYR A 349 0.12 -9.12 24.80
C TYR A 349 0.46 -8.73 26.25
N LEU A 350 1.30 -7.72 26.48
CA LEU A 350 1.61 -7.26 27.84
C LEU A 350 0.37 -6.98 28.70
N PRO A 351 -0.70 -6.31 28.21
CA PRO A 351 -1.88 -6.05 29.02
C PRO A 351 -2.63 -7.32 29.46
N SER A 352 -2.59 -8.39 28.67
CA SER A 352 -3.26 -9.63 29.05
C SER A 352 -2.47 -10.43 30.09
N ILE A 353 -1.14 -10.33 30.08
CA ILE A 353 -0.27 -11.22 30.87
C ILE A 353 0.31 -10.56 32.13
N LEU A 354 0.46 -9.23 32.17
CA LEU A 354 1.02 -8.52 33.31
C LEU A 354 -0.07 -7.82 34.14
N SER A 355 0.16 -7.69 35.44
CA SER A 355 -0.58 -6.81 36.34
C SER A 355 -0.31 -5.33 36.01
N ILE A 356 -1.09 -4.43 36.60
CA ILE A 356 -0.90 -2.98 36.39
C ILE A 356 0.46 -2.51 36.91
N ASP A 357 0.86 -2.97 38.09
CA ASP A 357 2.11 -2.55 38.72
C ASP A 357 3.31 -3.02 37.88
N GLU A 358 3.27 -4.27 37.42
CA GLU A 358 4.27 -4.79 36.48
C GLU A 358 4.30 -3.99 35.18
N LEU A 359 3.15 -3.59 34.61
CA LEU A 359 3.14 -2.75 33.41
C LEU A 359 3.76 -1.37 33.64
N ILE A 360 3.55 -0.78 34.82
CA ILE A 360 4.17 0.51 35.20
C ILE A 360 5.70 0.39 35.19
N ASP A 361 6.24 -0.74 35.64
CA ASP A 361 7.69 -1.02 35.63
C ASP A 361 8.32 -1.12 34.22
N TYR A 362 7.51 -1.17 33.16
CA TYR A 362 7.96 -1.14 31.76
C TYR A 362 8.01 0.27 31.17
N LYS A 363 7.65 1.32 31.93
CA LYS A 363 7.64 2.73 31.47
C LYS A 363 8.93 3.10 30.74
N GLU A 364 10.08 2.97 31.40
CA GLU A 364 11.36 3.40 30.84
C GLU A 364 11.83 2.50 29.70
N THR A 365 11.61 1.18 29.80
CA THR A 365 11.93 0.24 28.72
C THR A 365 11.18 0.60 27.44
N LEU A 366 9.87 0.88 27.52
CA LEU A 366 9.08 1.22 26.34
C LEU A 366 9.41 2.62 25.80
N ARG A 367 9.70 3.59 26.67
CA ARG A 367 10.18 4.94 26.28
C ARG A 367 11.48 4.86 25.48
N GLN A 368 12.44 4.06 25.93
CA GLN A 368 13.75 3.92 25.28
C GLN A 368 13.69 3.13 23.97
N ALA A 369 12.73 2.21 23.84
CA ALA A 369 12.69 1.30 22.71
C ALA A 369 12.44 2.00 21.36
N THR A 370 11.70 3.11 21.32
CA THR A 370 11.32 3.80 20.08
C THR A 370 10.96 5.27 20.29
N PRO A 371 11.09 6.15 19.28
CA PRO A 371 10.68 7.55 19.40
C PRO A 371 9.24 7.74 19.90
N ASN A 372 8.33 6.82 19.58
CA ASN A 372 6.93 6.87 20.03
C ASN A 372 6.69 6.06 21.32
N GLY A 373 7.73 5.81 22.11
CA GLY A 373 7.70 4.87 23.24
C GLY A 373 6.69 5.25 24.33
N VAL A 374 6.54 6.55 24.59
CA VAL A 374 5.54 7.10 25.51
C VAL A 374 4.12 6.71 25.10
N LEU A 375 3.80 6.85 23.81
CA LEU A 375 2.49 6.50 23.27
C LEU A 375 2.24 5.00 23.35
N ILE A 376 3.26 4.19 23.09
CA ILE A 376 3.16 2.74 23.20
C ILE A 376 2.86 2.35 24.65
N TYR A 377 3.64 2.86 25.62
CA TYR A 377 3.43 2.63 27.05
C TYR A 377 2.00 2.98 27.49
N LEU A 378 1.53 4.18 27.16
CA LEU A 378 0.18 4.62 27.51
C LEU A 378 -0.91 3.74 26.89
N ASN A 379 -0.74 3.31 25.64
CA ASN A 379 -1.69 2.39 25.01
C ASN A 379 -1.68 1.00 25.66
N THR A 380 -0.52 0.53 26.13
CA THR A 380 -0.41 -0.72 26.89
C THR A 380 -1.20 -0.63 28.20
N ILE A 381 -1.01 0.44 28.98
CA ILE A 381 -1.78 0.66 30.22
C ILE A 381 -3.27 0.78 29.92
N LEU A 382 -3.64 1.52 28.87
CA LEU A 382 -5.04 1.66 28.44
C LEU A 382 -5.69 0.32 28.09
N GLY A 383 -4.92 -0.62 27.52
CA GLY A 383 -5.39 -1.99 27.26
C GLY A 383 -5.72 -2.78 28.53
N LYS A 384 -5.16 -2.40 29.70
CA LYS A 384 -5.40 -3.04 31.00
C LYS A 384 -6.41 -2.29 31.86
N SER A 385 -6.26 -0.98 32.00
CA SER A 385 -7.11 -0.16 32.87
C SER A 385 -7.16 1.30 32.41
N TYR A 386 -8.38 1.77 32.17
CA TYR A 386 -8.62 3.16 31.79
C TYR A 386 -8.17 4.17 32.85
N TRP A 387 -8.46 3.91 34.13
CA TRP A 387 -8.14 4.86 35.22
C TRP A 387 -6.64 4.94 35.49
N HIS A 388 -5.92 3.82 35.42
CA HIS A 388 -4.46 3.86 35.49
C HIS A 388 -3.85 4.56 34.25
N PHE A 389 -4.45 4.39 33.07
CA PHE A 389 -4.03 5.16 31.90
C PHE A 389 -4.16 6.66 32.13
N VAL A 390 -5.29 7.11 32.71
CA VAL A 390 -5.50 8.53 33.05
C VAL A 390 -4.46 9.00 34.08
N ASP A 391 -4.22 8.23 35.15
CA ASP A 391 -3.25 8.59 36.18
C ASP A 391 -1.82 8.71 35.61
N GLN A 392 -1.38 7.70 34.84
CA GLN A 392 -0.05 7.69 34.21
C GLN A 392 0.11 8.78 33.15
N LEU A 393 -0.95 9.08 32.39
CA LEU A 393 -0.98 10.21 31.48
C LEU A 393 -0.72 11.53 32.23
N LEU A 394 -1.43 11.77 33.33
CA LEU A 394 -1.24 12.99 34.10
C LEU A 394 0.17 13.07 34.69
N SER A 395 0.74 11.95 35.12
CA SER A 395 2.15 11.89 35.55
C SER A 395 3.10 12.36 34.44
N LEU A 396 2.92 11.85 33.23
CA LEU A 396 3.77 12.20 32.10
C LEU A 396 3.60 13.65 31.65
N LEU A 397 2.38 14.20 31.70
CA LEU A 397 2.14 15.61 31.41
C LEU A 397 2.84 16.54 32.42
N ILE A 398 2.98 16.11 33.68
CA ILE A 398 3.73 16.86 34.70
C ILE A 398 5.24 16.83 34.40
N GLU A 399 5.75 15.72 33.86
CA GLU A 399 7.17 15.50 33.50
C GLU A 399 7.63 16.22 32.21
N ASP A 400 6.79 17.09 31.62
CA ASP A 400 6.97 17.79 30.33
C ASP A 400 6.98 16.88 29.09
N MET A 401 5.85 16.88 28.38
CA MET A 401 5.60 16.07 27.19
C MET A 401 5.71 16.88 25.89
N SER A 402 6.12 16.21 24.81
CA SER A 402 6.21 16.84 23.49
C SER A 402 4.84 17.29 22.97
N ARG A 403 4.82 18.32 22.10
CA ARG A 403 3.56 18.84 21.51
C ARG A 403 2.81 17.79 20.69
N ASP A 404 3.53 16.95 19.97
CA ASP A 404 2.95 15.93 19.09
C ASP A 404 2.28 14.82 19.92
N ASP A 405 2.92 14.41 21.02
CA ASP A 405 2.35 13.42 21.94
C ASP A 405 1.06 13.93 22.60
N ILE A 406 1.04 15.20 23.03
CA ILE A 406 -0.15 15.84 23.61
C ILE A 406 -1.32 15.83 22.61
N ALA A 407 -1.06 16.17 21.34
CA ALA A 407 -2.08 16.19 20.31
C ALA A 407 -2.68 14.79 20.05
N PHE A 408 -1.83 13.77 19.94
CA PHE A 408 -2.27 12.39 19.74
C PHE A 408 -3.08 11.86 20.94
N ILE A 409 -2.64 12.12 22.16
CA ILE A 409 -3.32 11.66 23.37
C ILE A 409 -4.66 12.36 23.54
N ARG A 410 -4.73 13.66 23.24
CA ARG A 410 -6.00 14.39 23.23
C ARG A 410 -7.00 13.69 22.30
N GLN A 411 -6.60 13.31 21.10
CA GLN A 411 -7.49 12.55 20.21
C GLN A 411 -7.96 11.24 20.87
N ARG A 412 -7.04 10.47 21.46
CA ARG A 412 -7.37 9.19 22.11
C ARG A 412 -8.33 9.36 23.27
N LEU A 413 -8.04 10.26 24.22
CA LEU A 413 -8.89 10.52 25.39
C LEU A 413 -10.32 10.91 24.99
N PHE A 414 -10.47 11.73 23.93
CA PHE A 414 -11.77 12.20 23.49
C PHE A 414 -12.58 11.15 22.71
N THR A 415 -11.93 10.12 22.16
CA THR A 415 -12.61 9.00 21.47
C THR A 415 -13.12 7.90 22.40
N GLN A 416 -12.67 7.87 23.66
CA GLN A 416 -13.07 6.81 24.60
C GLN A 416 -14.48 7.05 25.18
N LYS A 417 -15.33 6.02 25.10
CA LYS A 417 -16.73 6.04 25.60
C LYS A 417 -16.87 5.56 27.06
N GLN A 418 -15.78 5.17 27.71
CA GLN A 418 -15.79 4.53 29.04
C GLN A 418 -15.95 5.52 30.21
N VAL A 419 -16.88 6.47 30.12
CA VAL A 419 -17.09 7.52 31.14
C VAL A 419 -17.69 6.96 32.45
N TYR A 420 -18.16 5.71 32.46
CA TYR A 420 -18.93 5.13 33.56
C TYR A 420 -18.25 3.97 34.31
N THR A 421 -16.95 3.73 34.08
CA THR A 421 -16.21 2.72 34.85
C THR A 421 -15.96 3.22 36.27
N SER A 422 -16.10 2.35 37.26
CA SER A 422 -15.85 2.73 38.65
C SER A 422 -14.38 3.02 38.90
N VAL A 423 -14.10 3.98 39.77
CA VAL A 423 -12.74 4.41 40.13
C VAL A 423 -12.50 4.15 41.61
N SER A 424 -11.36 3.55 41.95
CA SER A 424 -10.99 3.34 43.36
C SER A 424 -10.73 4.69 44.04
N LEU A 425 -10.97 4.77 45.34
CA LEU A 425 -10.74 5.99 46.12
C LEU A 425 -9.27 6.46 46.02
N ILE A 426 -8.34 5.51 46.02
CA ILE A 426 -6.90 5.75 45.90
C ILE A 426 -6.58 6.43 44.57
N LEU A 427 -7.06 5.86 43.44
CA LEU A 427 -6.83 6.45 42.12
C LEU A 427 -7.54 7.79 41.96
N ARG A 428 -8.76 7.93 42.48
CA ARG A 428 -9.50 9.20 42.43
C ARG A 428 -8.72 10.32 43.12
N THR A 429 -8.10 10.01 44.26
CA THR A 429 -7.26 10.95 45.01
C THR A 429 -6.01 11.30 44.22
N SER A 430 -5.25 10.30 43.76
CA SER A 430 -4.05 10.51 42.92
C SER A 430 -4.32 11.36 41.67
N ILE A 431 -5.38 11.04 40.91
CA ILE A 431 -5.78 11.78 39.71
C ILE A 431 -6.14 13.22 40.07
N SER A 432 -6.88 13.44 41.17
CA SER A 432 -7.28 14.79 41.61
C SER A 432 -6.07 15.64 41.99
N ASP A 433 -5.11 15.05 42.71
CA ASP A 433 -3.87 15.72 43.11
C ASP A 433 -3.04 16.12 41.88
N ARG A 434 -2.87 15.22 40.92
CA ARG A 434 -2.15 15.50 39.66
C ARG A 434 -2.85 16.55 38.81
N LEU A 435 -4.19 16.54 38.73
CA LEU A 435 -4.95 17.59 38.04
C LEU A 435 -4.73 18.96 38.70
N ASN A 436 -4.66 19.01 40.03
CA ASN A 436 -4.39 20.25 40.74
C ASN A 436 -2.99 20.78 40.44
N ILE A 437 -1.97 19.91 40.38
CA ILE A 437 -0.61 20.28 39.96
C ILE A 437 -0.62 20.85 38.52
N LEU A 438 -1.27 20.18 37.56
CA LEU A 438 -1.30 20.67 36.18
C LEU A 438 -2.04 22.00 36.03
N LYS A 439 -3.03 22.30 36.87
CA LYS A 439 -3.71 23.61 36.88
C LYS A 439 -2.78 24.74 37.32
N THR A 440 -1.86 24.49 38.27
CA THR A 440 -0.93 25.53 38.73
C THR A 440 0.11 25.89 37.67
N GLN A 441 0.43 24.98 36.76
CA GLN A 441 1.36 25.21 35.64
C GLN A 441 0.83 26.17 34.56
N LYS A 442 -0.49 26.43 34.51
CA LYS A 442 -1.15 27.36 33.58
C LYS A 442 -0.82 27.15 32.08
N ASP A 443 -0.48 25.92 31.66
CA ASP A 443 -0.23 25.62 30.25
C ASP A 443 -1.56 25.60 29.44
N PRO A 444 -1.74 26.51 28.46
CA PRO A 444 -2.97 26.58 27.68
C PRO A 444 -3.23 25.31 26.85
N ARG A 445 -2.19 24.54 26.51
CA ARG A 445 -2.30 23.29 25.73
C ARG A 445 -3.05 22.21 26.50
N LEU A 446 -2.95 22.22 27.84
CA LEU A 446 -3.49 21.18 28.71
C LEU A 446 -4.93 21.46 29.16
N LYS A 447 -5.40 22.71 29.04
CA LYS A 447 -6.71 23.15 29.52
C LYS A 447 -7.86 22.23 29.10
N THR A 448 -7.91 21.84 27.82
CA THR A 448 -8.97 20.98 27.30
C THR A 448 -8.87 19.54 27.80
N ILE A 449 -7.66 19.05 28.05
CA ILE A 449 -7.43 17.69 28.59
C ILE A 449 -7.87 17.65 30.04
N ILE A 450 -7.44 18.62 30.86
CA ILE A 450 -7.81 18.77 32.27
C ILE A 450 -9.33 18.79 32.42
N GLN A 451 -10.02 19.70 31.70
CA GLN A 451 -11.48 19.83 31.75
C GLN A 451 -12.20 18.52 31.37
N LYS A 452 -11.69 17.80 30.38
CA LYS A 452 -12.28 16.52 29.95
C LYS A 452 -12.11 15.45 31.02
N ILE A 453 -10.93 15.33 31.64
CA ILE A 453 -10.68 14.34 32.68
C ILE A 453 -11.51 14.64 33.92
N GLU A 454 -11.60 15.90 34.35
CA GLU A 454 -12.46 16.31 35.47
C GLU A 454 -13.92 15.95 35.24
N PHE A 455 -14.42 16.24 34.04
CA PHE A 455 -15.77 15.86 33.65
C PHE A 455 -15.96 14.33 33.76
N ILE A 456 -15.02 13.54 33.25
CA ILE A 456 -15.12 12.08 33.30
C ILE A 456 -15.04 11.58 34.76
N LEU A 457 -14.11 12.10 35.55
CA LEU A 457 -13.91 11.70 36.95
C LEU A 457 -15.11 12.05 37.85
N LYS A 458 -15.79 13.17 37.60
CA LYS A 458 -17.01 13.57 38.31
C LYS A 458 -18.19 12.63 38.02
N ASN A 459 -18.24 12.07 36.82
CA ASN A 459 -19.31 11.18 36.36
C ASN A 459 -18.99 9.69 36.55
N ALA A 460 -17.76 9.35 36.97
CA ALA A 460 -17.37 8.00 37.36
C ALA A 460 -18.11 7.58 38.63
N ARG A 461 -18.71 6.38 38.60
CA ARG A 461 -19.49 5.82 39.69
C ARG A 461 -18.63 5.25 40.81
#